data_AF-A0AAJ4YDM6-F1
#
_entry.id   AF-A0AAJ4YDM6-F1
#
_cell.length_a   1.000
_cell.length_b   1.000
_cell.length_c   1.000
_cell.angle_alpha   90.00
_cell.angle_beta   90.00
_cell.angle_gamma   90.00
#
_symmetry.space_group_name_H-M   'P 1'
#
loop_
_entity.id
_entity.type
_entity.pdbx_description
1 polymer ?
#
loop_
_entity_poly.entity_id
_entity_poly.type
_entity_poly.pdbx_seq_one_letter_code
_entity_poly.pdbx_strand_id
1 'polypeptide(L)'
;MLLNGHTSAARQIAGALRPALPAMVRVYVIEGPPRVRGQLVGELTDVAEGAWIVPCPVYADHLFMLAPGDGAPARVWPPGLAAVCWIGESSAVPLRETATGYAQAFHALAAARGRPERQASFVANPDLALTIGPATAAWAEAFLSPIRTHRARRAQDPDSAELLATAASWVSFHSRATAHLNIHRNTLSARLTCIQELLGLDLHRLADQAALALALRTIATQIPPPPEHDAIGTGETPPTLDQLLLLPGIGTWAQQQFRPVTAPDVPTCIAETLTTWLRLDARIGPTAAALSISASAVRKRLTRSEALLKRSLLRSPSAVHDQWLAQRALELAEPSEVPRHLAGLSGNA
;
A
#
# COMPACT_ATOMS: atom_id res chain seq x y z
N MET A 1 15.89 4.69 9.38
CA MET A 1 15.98 3.72 10.50
C MET A 1 14.61 3.24 10.97
N LEU A 2 13.72 4.14 11.42
CA LEU A 2 12.37 3.74 11.86
C LEU A 2 11.49 3.15 10.74
N LEU A 3 11.59 3.67 9.51
CA LEU A 3 10.87 3.11 8.36
C LEU A 3 11.35 1.70 7.94
N ASN A 4 12.54 1.29 8.38
CA ASN A 4 13.12 -0.01 8.07
C ASN A 4 12.97 -0.99 9.26
N GLY A 5 12.15 -0.66 10.27
CA GLY A 5 11.90 -1.51 11.43
C GLY A 5 13.03 -1.57 12.48
N HIS A 6 14.17 -0.90 12.25
CA HIS A 6 15.33 -0.87 13.17
C HIS A 6 15.07 0.04 14.39
N THR A 7 14.12 -0.35 15.24
CA THR A 7 13.68 0.46 16.40
C THR A 7 14.67 0.49 17.55
N SER A 8 15.42 -0.57 17.81
CA SER A 8 16.42 -0.61 18.88
C SER A 8 17.54 0.40 18.62
N ALA A 9 18.12 0.38 17.41
CA ALA A 9 19.14 1.33 17.00
C ALA A 9 18.59 2.76 16.89
N ALA A 10 17.35 2.94 16.42
CA ALA A 10 16.69 4.25 16.43
C ALA A 10 16.46 4.79 17.85
N ARG A 11 16.03 3.95 18.81
CA ARG A 11 15.89 4.33 20.23
C ARG A 11 17.23 4.61 20.90
N GLN A 12 18.28 3.88 20.57
CA GLN A 12 19.61 4.12 21.12
C GLN A 12 20.18 5.47 20.66
N ILE A 13 20.01 5.81 19.38
CA ILE A 13 20.39 7.12 18.83
C ILE A 13 19.50 8.24 19.39
N ALA A 14 18.19 7.99 19.51
CA ALA A 14 17.24 8.92 20.13
C ALA A 14 17.43 9.06 21.65
N GLY A 15 17.99 8.08 22.34
CA GLY A 15 18.29 8.16 23.78
C GLY A 15 19.31 9.27 24.10
N ALA A 16 20.15 9.63 23.13
CA ALA A 16 21.06 10.76 23.19
C ALA A 16 20.46 12.09 22.68
N LEU A 17 19.26 12.07 22.10
CA LEU A 17 18.62 13.19 21.41
C LEU A 17 17.19 13.38 21.94
N ARG A 18 16.93 14.46 22.70
CA ARG A 18 15.57 14.73 23.19
C ARG A 18 14.65 15.22 22.07
N PRO A 19 13.36 14.83 22.06
CA PRO A 19 12.62 14.09 23.11
C PRO A 19 12.67 12.55 22.98
N ALA A 20 12.47 11.79 24.07
CA ALA A 20 12.44 10.33 24.00
C ALA A 20 11.32 9.80 23.06
N LEU A 21 11.58 8.71 22.34
CA LEU A 21 10.60 8.11 21.43
C LEU A 21 9.49 7.38 22.21
N PRO A 22 8.21 7.70 22.01
CA PRO A 22 7.11 7.05 22.72
C PRO A 22 6.87 5.62 22.21
N ALA A 23 6.17 4.81 23.01
CA ALA A 23 5.83 3.43 22.65
C ALA A 23 4.82 3.37 21.50
N MET A 24 3.83 4.27 21.53
CA MET A 24 2.83 4.48 20.49
C MET A 24 3.04 5.86 19.86
N VAL A 25 2.97 5.92 18.53
CA VAL A 25 3.17 7.13 17.74
C VAL A 25 1.99 7.38 16.80
N ARG A 26 1.68 8.65 16.57
CA ARG A 26 0.94 9.11 15.40
C ARG A 26 1.93 9.70 14.40
N VAL A 27 1.81 9.26 13.16
CA VAL A 27 2.60 9.74 12.04
C VAL A 27 1.81 10.81 11.30
N TYR A 28 2.48 11.91 10.97
CA TYR A 28 1.96 12.94 10.09
C TYR A 28 2.86 13.09 8.88
N VAL A 29 2.25 13.16 7.70
CA VAL A 29 2.91 13.56 6.47
C VAL A 29 2.36 14.92 6.07
N ILE A 30 3.23 15.92 6.07
CA ILE A 30 2.89 17.31 5.80
C ILE A 30 3.52 17.70 4.48
N GLU A 31 2.69 17.95 3.47
CA GLU A 31 3.12 18.40 2.15
C GLU A 31 3.01 19.92 2.07
N GLY A 32 4.08 20.58 1.67
CA GLY A 32 4.11 22.03 1.53
C GLY A 32 5.19 22.51 0.56
N PRO A 33 5.18 23.80 0.19
CA PRO A 33 6.17 24.35 -0.72
C PRO A 33 7.60 24.22 -0.14
N PRO A 34 8.59 23.77 -0.93
CA PRO A 34 9.96 23.58 -0.41
C PRO A 34 10.58 24.84 0.22
N ARG A 35 10.18 26.03 -0.29
CA ARG A 35 10.70 27.33 0.15
C ARG A 35 10.32 27.70 1.59
N VAL A 36 9.18 27.21 2.09
CA VAL A 36 8.71 27.52 3.46
C VAL A 36 9.11 26.45 4.47
N ARG A 37 9.79 25.38 4.06
CA ARG A 37 10.09 24.22 4.91
C ARG A 37 10.84 24.57 6.20
N GLY A 38 11.82 25.48 6.13
CA GLY A 38 12.57 25.90 7.32
C GLY A 38 11.69 26.62 8.34
N GLN A 39 10.82 27.52 7.86
CA GLN A 39 9.82 28.20 8.68
C GLN A 39 8.81 27.20 9.27
N LEU A 40 8.31 26.26 8.46
CA LEU A 40 7.37 25.23 8.90
C LEU A 40 7.95 24.37 10.03
N VAL A 41 9.24 24.01 9.98
CA VAL A 41 9.88 23.25 11.07
C VAL A 41 9.87 24.04 12.38
N GLY A 42 10.14 25.35 12.33
CA GLY A 42 10.06 26.22 13.51
C GLY A 42 8.64 26.26 14.09
N GLU A 43 7.64 26.63 13.27
CA GLU A 43 6.24 26.70 13.69
C GLU A 43 5.72 25.36 14.23
N LEU A 44 6.12 24.25 13.62
CA LEU A 44 5.75 22.91 14.09
C LEU A 44 6.40 22.55 15.42
N THR A 45 7.65 22.94 15.63
CA THR A 45 8.37 22.66 16.89
C THR A 45 7.68 23.35 18.07
N ASP A 46 7.15 24.56 17.86
CA ASP A 46 6.46 25.34 18.90
C ASP A 46 5.11 24.73 19.30
N VAL A 47 4.40 24.08 18.36
CA VAL A 47 3.07 23.49 18.63
C VAL A 47 3.12 21.99 18.91
N ALA A 48 4.18 21.29 18.52
CA ALA A 48 4.32 19.85 18.58
C ALA A 48 5.30 19.40 19.67
N GLU A 49 4.96 19.74 20.91
CA GLU A 49 5.70 19.26 22.07
C GLU A 49 5.85 17.73 22.07
N GLY A 50 7.07 17.27 22.29
CA GLY A 50 7.41 15.84 22.29
C GLY A 50 7.40 15.17 20.91
N ALA A 51 7.18 15.93 19.83
CA ALA A 51 7.22 15.40 18.48
C ALA A 51 8.63 15.44 17.87
N TRP A 52 8.88 14.49 16.97
CA TRP A 52 10.06 14.48 16.11
C TRP A 52 9.66 14.96 14.73
N ILE A 53 10.34 15.97 14.20
CA ILE A 53 10.08 16.53 12.89
C ILE A 53 11.33 16.37 12.04
N VAL A 54 11.22 15.66 10.92
CA VAL A 54 12.33 15.43 9.99
C VAL A 54 11.87 15.58 8.55
N PRO A 55 12.78 15.89 7.61
CA PRO A 55 12.48 15.76 6.19
C PRO A 55 12.00 14.34 5.85
N CYS A 56 11.02 14.23 4.97
CA CYS A 56 10.60 12.93 4.47
C CYS A 56 11.74 12.31 3.62
N PRO A 57 12.12 11.05 3.86
CA PRO A 57 13.20 10.40 3.11
C PRO A 57 12.83 10.08 1.66
N VAL A 58 11.54 10.16 1.31
CA VAL A 58 11.00 9.73 0.01
C VAL A 58 10.59 10.92 -0.88
N TYR A 59 10.15 12.02 -0.28
CA TYR A 59 9.57 13.18 -0.98
C TYR A 59 10.15 14.48 -0.43
N ALA A 60 10.78 15.28 -1.29
CA ALA A 60 11.50 16.49 -0.89
C ALA A 60 10.57 17.62 -0.40
N ASP A 61 9.32 17.63 -0.86
CA ASP A 61 8.24 18.53 -0.52
C ASP A 61 7.47 18.11 0.74
N HIS A 62 7.86 17.00 1.39
CA HIS A 62 7.19 16.47 2.56
C HIS A 62 8.06 16.62 3.83
N LEU A 63 7.39 16.98 4.92
CA LEU A 63 7.87 16.77 6.29
C LEU A 63 7.21 15.52 6.86
N PHE A 64 7.99 14.80 7.66
CA PHE A 64 7.58 13.63 8.40
C PHE A 64 7.63 13.97 9.88
N MET A 65 6.50 13.86 10.56
CA MET A 65 6.40 14.13 11.98
C MET A 65 5.91 12.89 12.74
N LEU A 66 6.57 12.57 13.85
CA LEU A 66 6.15 11.55 14.82
C LEU A 66 5.74 12.26 16.10
N ALA A 67 4.47 12.14 16.47
CA ALA A 67 3.97 12.63 17.76
C ALA A 67 3.57 11.44 18.65
N PRO A 68 3.51 11.62 19.98
CA PRO A 68 2.91 10.64 20.88
C PRO A 68 1.48 10.27 20.46
N GLY A 69 1.16 8.97 20.47
CA GLY A 69 -0.15 8.47 20.01
C GLY A 69 -1.25 8.40 21.06
N ASP A 70 -0.88 8.29 22.34
CA ASP A 70 -1.79 7.96 23.44
C ASP A 70 -2.25 9.23 24.18
N GLY A 71 -3.57 9.39 24.36
CA GLY A 71 -4.15 10.45 25.21
C GLY A 71 -3.96 11.89 24.71
N ALA A 72 -3.32 12.12 23.55
CA ALA A 72 -3.10 13.45 23.01
C ALA A 72 -4.40 14.02 22.41
N PRO A 73 -4.75 15.30 22.70
CA PRO A 73 -5.88 15.96 22.08
C PRO A 73 -5.68 16.09 20.56
N ALA A 74 -6.79 16.30 19.84
CA ALA A 74 -6.73 16.64 18.42
C ALA A 74 -5.84 17.87 18.22
N ARG A 75 -4.88 17.75 17.30
CA ARG A 75 -3.87 18.77 17.07
C ARG A 75 -4.48 19.98 16.38
N VAL A 76 -4.33 21.15 16.99
CA VAL A 76 -4.64 22.43 16.35
C VAL A 76 -3.42 22.88 15.58
N TRP A 77 -3.56 23.06 14.27
CA TRP A 77 -2.48 23.51 13.40
C TRP A 77 -2.40 25.04 13.35
N PRO A 78 -1.19 25.62 13.31
CA PRO A 78 -1.01 27.04 13.07
C PRO A 78 -1.77 27.47 11.80
N PRO A 79 -2.50 28.61 11.82
CA PRO A 79 -3.23 29.09 10.65
C PRO A 79 -2.35 29.26 9.41
N GLY A 80 -1.09 29.70 9.59
CA GLY A 80 -0.12 29.83 8.50
C GLY A 80 0.16 28.49 7.80
N LEU A 81 0.37 27.43 8.59
CA LEU A 81 0.59 26.08 8.07
C LEU A 81 -0.66 25.51 7.41
N ALA A 82 -1.82 25.63 8.06
CA ALA A 82 -3.10 25.15 7.51
C ALA A 82 -3.46 25.84 6.17
N ALA A 83 -3.01 27.09 5.98
CA ALA A 83 -3.27 27.85 4.76
C ALA A 83 -2.36 27.47 3.57
N VAL A 84 -1.26 26.76 3.77
CA VAL A 84 -0.27 26.47 2.72
C VAL A 84 0.14 25.00 2.61
N CYS A 85 -0.27 24.16 3.55
CA CYS A 85 0.08 22.74 3.59
C CYS A 85 -1.14 21.82 3.48
N TRP A 86 -0.88 20.59 3.04
CA TRP A 86 -1.79 19.47 3.21
C TRP A 86 -1.23 18.50 4.23
N ILE A 87 -2.11 17.94 5.05
CA ILE A 87 -1.72 17.11 6.18
C ILE A 87 -2.49 15.79 6.16
N GLY A 88 -1.76 14.70 6.16
CA GLY A 88 -2.29 13.38 6.43
C GLY A 88 -1.84 12.89 7.80
N GLU A 89 -2.77 12.37 8.58
CA GLU A 89 -2.53 11.79 9.91
C GLU A 89 -2.80 10.27 9.89
N SER A 90 -1.95 9.48 10.53
CA SER A 90 -2.17 8.04 10.74
C SER A 90 -3.05 7.76 11.96
N SER A 91 -3.51 6.51 12.12
CA SER A 91 -3.92 6.02 13.44
C SER A 91 -2.72 5.97 14.39
N ALA A 92 -2.97 5.86 15.69
CA ALA A 92 -1.89 5.56 16.64
C ALA A 92 -1.37 4.14 16.38
N VAL A 93 -0.07 3.99 16.19
CA VAL A 93 0.59 2.70 15.90
C VAL A 93 1.75 2.48 16.86
N PRO A 94 2.11 1.22 17.17
CA PRO A 94 3.36 0.92 17.87
C PRO A 94 4.56 1.51 17.14
N LEU A 95 5.58 1.98 17.86
CA LEU A 95 6.77 2.60 17.25
C LEU A 95 7.43 1.70 16.17
N ARG A 96 7.41 0.37 16.36
CA ARG A 96 7.92 -0.60 15.38
C ARG A 96 7.15 -0.61 14.06
N GLU A 97 5.92 -0.11 14.05
CA GLU A 97 5.01 -0.04 12.91
C GLU A 97 5.00 1.38 12.31
N THR A 98 6.04 2.18 12.54
CA THR A 98 6.16 3.53 11.97
C THR A 98 6.03 3.53 10.44
N ALA A 99 6.50 2.49 9.74
CA ALA A 99 6.30 2.33 8.30
C ALA A 99 4.82 2.20 7.93
N THR A 100 4.05 1.43 8.70
CA THR A 100 2.59 1.34 8.57
C THR A 100 1.94 2.70 8.82
N GLY A 101 2.32 3.39 9.90
CA GLY A 101 1.85 4.75 10.19
C GLY A 101 2.16 5.73 9.05
N TYR A 102 3.35 5.66 8.45
CA TYR A 102 3.71 6.46 7.28
C TYR A 102 2.79 6.19 6.09
N ALA A 103 2.51 4.92 5.78
CA ALA A 103 1.59 4.57 4.70
C ALA A 103 0.16 5.05 4.97
N GLN A 104 -0.32 4.91 6.21
CA GLN A 104 -1.62 5.42 6.63
C GLN A 104 -1.71 6.95 6.46
N ALA A 105 -0.74 7.69 7.00
CA ALA A 105 -0.68 9.14 6.88
C ALA A 105 -0.57 9.59 5.42
N PHE A 106 0.15 8.86 4.58
CA PHE A 106 0.25 9.18 3.14
C PHE A 106 -1.07 8.98 2.39
N HIS A 107 -1.83 7.94 2.72
CA HIS A 107 -3.18 7.76 2.19
C HIS A 107 -4.14 8.86 2.66
N ALA A 108 -4.05 9.24 3.93
CA ALA A 108 -4.81 10.37 4.46
C ALA A 108 -4.43 11.68 3.75
N LEU A 109 -3.15 11.90 3.47
CA LEU A 109 -2.68 13.06 2.70
C LEU A 109 -3.30 13.12 1.30
N ALA A 110 -3.45 11.98 0.62
CA ALA A 110 -4.14 11.94 -0.67
C ALA A 110 -5.60 12.40 -0.55
N ALA A 111 -6.30 12.03 0.52
CA ALA A 111 -7.64 12.53 0.81
C ALA A 111 -7.64 14.03 1.14
N ALA A 112 -6.65 14.51 1.89
CA ALA A 112 -6.51 15.89 2.32
C ALA A 112 -6.40 16.86 1.12
N ARG A 113 -5.73 16.46 0.03
CA ARG A 113 -5.61 17.26 -1.21
C ARG A 113 -6.95 17.64 -1.84
N GLY A 114 -7.97 16.80 -1.65
CA GLY A 114 -9.32 17.04 -2.17
C GLY A 114 -10.24 17.79 -1.20
N ARG A 115 -9.77 18.18 -0.01
CA ARG A 115 -10.59 18.77 1.05
C ARG A 115 -10.29 20.25 1.24
N PRO A 116 -11.30 21.10 1.53
CA PRO A 116 -11.09 22.50 1.85
C PRO A 116 -10.27 22.69 3.14
N GLU A 117 -10.40 21.79 4.12
CA GLU A 117 -9.64 21.82 5.37
C GLU A 117 -8.17 21.45 5.18
N ARG A 118 -7.81 20.87 4.03
CA ARG A 118 -6.47 20.37 3.69
C ARG A 118 -5.87 19.40 4.70
N GLN A 119 -6.74 18.77 5.47
CA GLN A 119 -6.38 17.84 6.53
C GLN A 119 -7.26 16.61 6.43
N ALA A 120 -6.67 15.44 6.70
CA ALA A 120 -7.42 14.22 6.87
C ALA A 120 -6.68 13.27 7.80
N SER A 121 -7.45 12.53 8.59
CA SER A 121 -6.96 11.39 9.35
C SER A 121 -7.28 10.11 8.60
N PHE A 122 -6.40 9.12 8.75
CA PHE A 122 -6.55 7.81 8.17
C PHE A 122 -7.79 7.11 8.72
N VAL A 123 -8.57 6.53 7.81
CA VAL A 123 -9.70 5.67 8.15
C VAL A 123 -9.33 4.27 7.71
N ALA A 124 -9.28 3.34 8.66
CA ALA A 124 -8.98 1.94 8.36
C ALA A 124 -10.08 1.34 7.47
N ASN A 125 -9.66 0.55 6.47
CA ASN A 125 -10.53 -0.36 5.73
C ASN A 125 -10.21 -1.78 6.22
N PRO A 126 -11.14 -2.74 6.08
CA PRO A 126 -10.86 -4.12 6.43
C PRO A 126 -9.65 -4.63 5.62
N ASP A 127 -8.64 -5.15 6.33
CA ASP A 127 -7.43 -5.69 5.71
C ASP A 127 -7.75 -7.02 5.02
N LEU A 128 -7.29 -7.20 3.78
CA LEU A 128 -7.60 -8.40 3.01
C LEU A 128 -7.00 -9.66 3.64
N ALA A 129 -5.78 -9.59 4.16
CA ALA A 129 -5.13 -10.77 4.74
C ALA A 129 -5.86 -11.20 6.02
N LEU A 130 -6.30 -10.25 6.84
CA LEU A 130 -7.18 -10.54 7.98
C LEU A 130 -8.56 -11.05 7.55
N THR A 131 -9.11 -10.56 6.43
CA THR A 131 -10.40 -11.02 5.90
C THR A 131 -10.33 -12.47 5.41
N ILE A 132 -9.23 -12.86 4.77
CA ILE A 132 -8.97 -14.24 4.35
C ILE A 132 -8.67 -15.14 5.56
N GLY A 133 -7.94 -14.63 6.55
CA GLY A 133 -7.57 -15.38 7.75
C GLY A 133 -6.43 -16.39 7.50
N PRO A 134 -6.36 -17.50 8.26
CA PRO A 134 -5.20 -18.41 8.27
C PRO A 134 -4.79 -18.98 6.90
N ALA A 135 -5.74 -19.16 5.97
CA ALA A 135 -5.46 -19.65 4.63
C ALA A 135 -4.48 -18.75 3.86
N THR A 136 -4.49 -17.43 4.12
CA THR A 136 -3.53 -16.51 3.49
C THR A 136 -2.12 -16.72 4.02
N ALA A 137 -1.96 -17.11 5.29
CA ALA A 137 -0.66 -17.39 5.89
C ALA A 137 0.00 -18.63 5.26
N ALA A 138 -0.78 -19.71 5.09
CA ALA A 138 -0.31 -20.92 4.41
C ALA A 138 0.11 -20.65 2.96
N TRP A 139 -0.72 -19.91 2.21
CA TRP A 139 -0.39 -19.50 0.85
C TRP A 139 0.85 -18.59 0.80
N ALA A 140 0.93 -17.58 1.66
CA ALA A 140 2.05 -16.63 1.68
C ALA A 140 3.37 -17.33 2.05
N GLU A 141 3.33 -18.32 2.95
CA GLU A 141 4.51 -19.13 3.28
C GLU A 141 4.99 -19.90 2.07
N ALA A 142 4.10 -20.61 1.37
CA ALA A 142 4.44 -21.34 0.16
C ALA A 142 4.94 -20.41 -0.96
N PHE A 143 4.27 -19.27 -1.16
CA PHE A 143 4.59 -18.27 -2.17
C PHE A 143 5.99 -17.66 -1.93
N LEU A 144 6.34 -17.34 -0.69
CA LEU A 144 7.63 -16.71 -0.35
C LEU A 144 8.74 -17.71 -0.01
N SER A 145 8.44 -19.00 0.03
CA SER A 145 9.40 -20.08 0.31
C SER A 145 10.66 -20.02 -0.57
N PRO A 146 10.58 -19.76 -1.90
CA PRO A 146 11.79 -19.66 -2.73
C PRO A 146 12.76 -18.55 -2.29
N ILE A 147 12.25 -17.42 -1.78
CA ILE A 147 13.10 -16.35 -1.23
C ILE A 147 13.63 -16.75 0.15
N ARG A 148 12.80 -17.34 1.01
CA ARG A 148 13.20 -17.73 2.39
C ARG A 148 14.27 -18.81 2.42
N THR A 149 14.22 -19.72 1.47
CA THR A 149 15.20 -20.81 1.30
C THR A 149 16.43 -20.38 0.50
N HIS A 150 16.40 -19.21 -0.15
CA HIS A 150 17.53 -18.67 -0.87
C HIS A 150 18.76 -18.52 0.03
N ARG A 151 19.92 -18.87 -0.52
CA ARG A 151 21.22 -18.69 0.14
C ARG A 151 22.15 -17.97 -0.83
N ALA A 152 22.74 -16.88 -0.36
CA ALA A 152 23.75 -16.14 -1.10
C ALA A 152 24.90 -17.08 -1.46
N ARG A 153 25.27 -17.12 -2.75
CA ARG A 153 26.37 -17.98 -3.23
C ARG A 153 27.73 -17.36 -2.96
N ARG A 154 27.79 -16.04 -2.94
CA ARG A 154 28.98 -15.23 -2.65
C ARG A 154 28.65 -14.20 -1.59
N ALA A 155 29.68 -13.69 -0.90
CA ALA A 155 29.51 -12.72 0.19
C ALA A 155 28.82 -11.41 -0.27
N GLN A 156 28.96 -11.05 -1.55
CA GLN A 156 28.32 -9.88 -2.15
C GLN A 156 26.91 -10.11 -2.71
N ASP A 157 26.47 -11.38 -2.79
CA ASP A 157 25.14 -11.71 -3.30
C ASP A 157 24.10 -11.46 -2.19
N PRO A 158 22.88 -11.04 -2.53
CA PRO A 158 21.88 -10.75 -1.53
C PRO A 158 21.39 -12.02 -0.82
N ASP A 159 21.24 -11.95 0.49
CA ASP A 159 20.63 -13.03 1.26
C ASP A 159 19.09 -12.95 1.26
N SER A 160 18.43 -13.94 1.87
CA SER A 160 16.96 -13.99 1.95
C SER A 160 16.35 -12.77 2.64
N ALA A 161 17.01 -12.24 3.68
CA ALA A 161 16.51 -11.10 4.44
C ALA A 161 16.61 -9.81 3.62
N GLU A 162 17.71 -9.63 2.89
CA GLU A 162 17.90 -8.51 1.98
C GLU A 162 16.91 -8.54 0.81
N LEU A 163 16.63 -9.72 0.25
CA LEU A 163 15.62 -9.89 -0.80
C LEU A 163 14.21 -9.58 -0.31
N LEU A 164 13.81 -10.09 0.87
CA LEU A 164 12.51 -9.78 1.47
C LEU A 164 12.36 -8.29 1.78
N ALA A 165 13.38 -7.67 2.38
CA ALA A 165 13.39 -6.23 2.65
C ALA A 165 13.31 -5.41 1.36
N THR A 166 14.00 -5.86 0.30
CA THR A 166 13.94 -5.23 -1.02
C THR A 166 12.55 -5.34 -1.64
N ALA A 167 11.94 -6.51 -1.61
CA ALA A 167 10.59 -6.74 -2.11
C ALA A 167 9.56 -5.87 -1.38
N ALA A 168 9.56 -5.87 -0.04
CA ALA A 168 8.64 -5.07 0.78
C ALA A 168 8.79 -3.56 0.53
N SER A 169 10.03 -3.09 0.44
CA SER A 169 10.30 -1.69 0.12
C SER A 169 9.89 -1.33 -1.30
N TRP A 170 10.14 -2.20 -2.29
CA TRP A 170 9.82 -1.92 -3.69
C TRP A 170 8.32 -1.94 -3.96
N VAL A 171 7.58 -2.91 -3.42
CA VAL A 171 6.11 -2.91 -3.50
C VAL A 171 5.53 -1.61 -2.90
N SER A 172 6.09 -1.13 -1.79
CA SER A 172 5.61 0.08 -1.13
C SER A 172 6.05 1.37 -1.82
N PHE A 173 7.24 1.44 -2.42
CA PHE A 173 7.88 2.69 -2.86
C PHE A 173 8.36 2.71 -4.32
N HIS A 174 8.25 1.61 -5.04
CA HIS A 174 8.74 1.40 -6.40
C HIS A 174 10.19 1.87 -6.56
N SER A 175 10.49 2.72 -7.54
CA SER A 175 11.83 3.28 -7.78
C SER A 175 12.37 4.05 -6.57
N ARG A 176 11.52 4.57 -5.68
CA ARG A 176 11.94 5.24 -4.45
C ARG A 176 12.40 4.29 -3.34
N ALA A 177 12.33 2.98 -3.56
CA ALA A 177 12.96 1.99 -2.69
C ALA A 177 14.48 2.20 -2.55
N THR A 178 15.15 2.80 -3.54
CA THR A 178 16.58 3.16 -3.42
C THR A 178 16.83 4.12 -2.27
N ALA A 179 15.98 5.14 -2.10
CA ALA A 179 16.08 6.11 -1.02
C ALA A 179 15.70 5.47 0.32
N HIS A 180 14.67 4.62 0.34
CA HIS A 180 14.21 3.93 1.54
C HIS A 180 15.24 2.92 2.10
N LEU A 181 15.82 2.11 1.22
CA LEU A 181 16.83 1.10 1.57
C LEU A 181 18.25 1.67 1.64
N ASN A 182 18.44 2.90 1.18
CA ASN A 182 19.76 3.52 1.00
C ASN A 182 20.71 2.67 0.14
N ILE A 183 20.23 2.23 -1.03
CA ILE A 183 20.99 1.44 -2.00
C ILE A 183 21.02 2.10 -3.37
N HIS A 184 22.02 1.76 -4.18
CA HIS A 184 22.11 2.24 -5.55
C HIS A 184 21.03 1.61 -6.46
N ARG A 185 20.60 2.33 -7.50
CA ARG A 185 19.57 1.85 -8.46
C ARG A 185 19.92 0.51 -9.11
N ASN A 186 21.20 0.28 -9.41
CA ASN A 186 21.65 -0.98 -10.03
C ASN A 186 21.53 -2.15 -9.05
N THR A 187 21.81 -1.92 -7.76
CA THR A 187 21.62 -2.93 -6.71
C THR A 187 20.15 -3.27 -6.57
N LEU A 188 19.27 -2.27 -6.59
CA LEU A 188 17.82 -2.50 -6.60
C LEU A 188 17.41 -3.34 -7.81
N SER A 189 17.83 -2.97 -9.02
CA SER A 189 17.52 -3.72 -10.24
C SER A 189 17.99 -5.18 -10.17
N ALA A 190 19.23 -5.43 -9.75
CA ALA A 190 19.78 -6.79 -9.64
C ALA A 190 19.00 -7.64 -8.63
N ARG A 191 18.64 -7.07 -7.46
CA ARG A 191 17.83 -7.76 -6.46
C ARG A 191 16.41 -8.05 -6.97
N LEU A 192 15.79 -7.13 -7.71
CA LEU A 192 14.47 -7.35 -8.31
C LEU A 192 14.51 -8.42 -9.41
N THR A 193 15.57 -8.50 -10.20
CA THR A 193 15.78 -9.60 -11.15
C THR A 193 15.87 -10.94 -10.41
N CYS A 194 16.66 -11.02 -9.33
CA CYS A 194 16.75 -12.22 -8.51
C CYS A 194 15.38 -12.62 -7.90
N ILE A 195 14.60 -11.65 -7.40
CA ILE A 195 13.25 -11.89 -6.87
C ILE A 195 12.32 -12.45 -7.96
N GLN A 196 12.34 -11.86 -9.16
CA GLN A 196 11.55 -12.32 -10.30
C GLN A 196 11.88 -13.76 -10.69
N GLU A 197 13.17 -14.09 -10.78
CA GLU A 197 13.64 -15.44 -11.10
C GLU A 197 13.26 -16.46 -10.03
N LEU A 198 13.41 -16.12 -8.75
CA LEU A 198 13.08 -17.03 -7.64
C LEU A 198 11.58 -17.30 -7.52
N LEU A 199 10.74 -16.29 -7.76
CA LEU A 199 9.30 -16.40 -7.61
C LEU A 199 8.56 -16.71 -8.92
N GLY A 200 9.26 -16.68 -10.06
CA GLY A 200 8.63 -16.83 -11.38
C GLY A 200 7.65 -15.70 -11.72
N LEU A 201 7.92 -14.48 -11.26
CA LEU A 201 7.04 -13.32 -11.44
C LEU A 201 7.55 -12.39 -12.54
N ASP A 202 6.63 -11.68 -13.18
CA ASP A 202 6.93 -10.49 -13.98
C ASP A 202 6.50 -9.24 -13.20
N LEU A 203 7.48 -8.54 -12.62
CA LEU A 203 7.21 -7.34 -11.83
C LEU A 203 6.79 -6.13 -12.67
N HIS A 204 6.63 -6.27 -13.99
CA HIS A 204 5.92 -5.28 -14.82
C HIS A 204 4.40 -5.48 -14.81
N ARG A 205 3.90 -6.66 -14.41
CA ARG A 205 2.48 -6.97 -14.32
C ARG A 205 1.94 -6.62 -12.95
N LEU A 206 0.82 -5.90 -12.93
CA LEU A 206 0.21 -5.48 -11.66
C LEU A 206 -0.33 -6.67 -10.85
N ALA A 207 -0.75 -7.74 -11.53
CA ALA A 207 -1.17 -8.98 -10.91
C ALA A 207 -0.08 -9.60 -10.01
N ASP A 208 1.12 -9.70 -10.56
CA ASP A 208 2.27 -10.31 -9.88
C ASP A 208 2.76 -9.42 -8.73
N GLN A 209 2.74 -8.09 -8.93
CA GLN A 209 3.00 -7.12 -7.87
C GLN A 209 1.98 -7.23 -6.73
N ALA A 210 0.69 -7.38 -7.05
CA ALA A 210 -0.37 -7.46 -6.06
C ALA A 210 -0.34 -8.77 -5.26
N ALA A 211 0.00 -9.90 -5.90
CA ALA A 211 0.27 -11.16 -5.22
C ALA A 211 1.45 -11.01 -4.24
N LEU A 212 2.57 -10.46 -4.70
CA LEU A 212 3.73 -10.21 -3.85
C LEU A 212 3.40 -9.27 -2.68
N ALA A 213 2.60 -8.23 -2.92
CA ALA A 213 2.14 -7.30 -1.89
C ALA A 213 1.32 -8.00 -0.80
N LEU A 214 0.35 -8.84 -1.18
CA LEU A 214 -0.48 -9.59 -0.23
C LEU A 214 0.36 -10.57 0.59
N ALA A 215 1.29 -11.29 -0.03
CA ALA A 215 2.15 -12.24 0.66
C ALA A 215 3.07 -11.55 1.69
N LEU A 216 3.68 -10.42 1.32
CA LEU A 216 4.54 -9.64 2.23
C LEU A 216 3.73 -8.99 3.36
N ARG A 217 2.53 -8.49 3.07
CA ARG A 217 1.63 -7.93 4.10
C ARG A 217 1.22 -9.00 5.11
N THR A 218 0.95 -10.21 4.66
CA THR A 218 0.60 -11.35 5.53
C THR A 218 1.68 -11.62 6.59
N ILE A 219 2.96 -11.52 6.22
CA ILE A 219 4.08 -11.65 7.17
C ILE A 219 4.05 -10.52 8.21
N ALA A 220 3.78 -9.28 7.77
CA ALA A 220 3.75 -8.11 8.65
C ALA A 220 2.56 -8.13 9.63
N THR A 221 1.41 -8.66 9.21
CA THR A 221 0.16 -8.68 10.00
C THR A 221 0.18 -9.72 11.14
N GLN A 222 1.15 -10.65 11.17
CA GLN A 222 1.26 -11.70 12.21
C GLN A 222 -0.06 -12.47 12.43
N ILE A 223 -0.63 -13.00 11.35
CA ILE A 223 -1.90 -13.75 11.42
C ILE A 223 -1.71 -15.00 12.30
N PRO A 224 -2.58 -15.23 13.29
CA PRO A 224 -2.50 -16.43 14.14
C PRO A 224 -2.56 -17.72 13.30
N PRO A 225 -1.80 -18.77 13.67
CA PRO A 225 -1.92 -20.05 13.02
C PRO A 225 -3.34 -20.62 13.19
N PRO A 226 -3.82 -21.46 12.25
CA PRO A 226 -5.11 -22.12 12.40
C PRO A 226 -5.11 -23.00 13.66
N PRO A 227 -6.25 -23.15 14.35
CA PRO A 227 -6.37 -24.04 15.50
C PRO A 227 -6.04 -25.49 15.10
N GLU A 228 -5.35 -26.22 15.97
CA GLU A 228 -4.81 -27.57 15.73
C GLU A 228 -5.84 -28.62 15.28
N HIS A 229 -7.14 -28.37 15.52
CA HIS A 229 -8.22 -29.26 15.13
C HIS A 229 -8.52 -29.23 13.61
N ASP A 230 -8.12 -28.18 12.91
CA ASP A 230 -8.21 -28.06 11.45
C ASP A 230 -6.90 -28.48 10.75
N ALA A 231 -5.89 -28.94 11.50
CA ALA A 231 -4.59 -29.39 10.98
C ALA A 231 -4.61 -30.83 10.42
N ILE A 232 -5.79 -31.44 10.27
CA ILE A 232 -5.95 -32.77 9.65
C ILE A 232 -5.97 -32.59 8.14
N GLY A 233 -4.78 -32.56 7.54
CA GLY A 233 -4.58 -32.46 6.10
C GLY A 233 -3.15 -32.14 5.69
N THR A 234 -2.15 -32.81 6.25
CA THR A 234 -0.71 -32.58 6.00
C THR A 234 -0.21 -33.01 4.61
N GLY A 235 -1.06 -32.89 3.59
CA GLY A 235 -0.74 -33.20 2.19
C GLY A 235 -1.47 -32.33 1.15
N GLU A 236 -2.21 -31.30 1.58
CA GLU A 236 -2.97 -30.46 0.65
C GLU A 236 -2.09 -29.35 0.06
N THR A 237 -2.06 -29.25 -1.26
CA THR A 237 -1.37 -28.17 -1.98
C THR A 237 -1.89 -26.82 -1.48
N PRO A 238 -1.02 -25.85 -1.15
CA PRO A 238 -1.46 -24.54 -0.68
C PRO A 238 -2.43 -23.89 -1.69
N PRO A 239 -3.48 -23.19 -1.23
CA PRO A 239 -4.46 -22.59 -2.12
C PRO A 239 -3.81 -21.56 -3.04
N THR A 240 -4.26 -21.48 -4.28
CA THR A 240 -3.87 -20.42 -5.22
C THR A 240 -4.46 -19.07 -4.81
N LEU A 241 -3.91 -17.97 -5.36
CA LEU A 241 -4.45 -16.63 -5.10
C LEU A 241 -5.92 -16.52 -5.50
N ASP A 242 -6.31 -17.03 -6.67
CA ASP A 242 -7.71 -16.98 -7.12
C ASP A 242 -8.64 -17.78 -6.21
N GLN A 243 -8.18 -18.92 -5.67
CA GLN A 243 -8.96 -19.67 -4.66
C GLN A 243 -9.13 -18.87 -3.37
N LEU A 244 -8.12 -18.12 -2.92
CA LEU A 244 -8.27 -17.22 -1.77
C LEU A 244 -9.26 -16.09 -2.06
N LEU A 245 -9.24 -15.53 -3.27
CA LEU A 245 -10.13 -14.43 -3.67
C LEU A 245 -11.60 -14.86 -3.86
N LEU A 246 -11.85 -16.17 -3.97
CA LEU A 246 -13.18 -16.77 -4.02
C LEU A 246 -13.75 -17.16 -2.64
N LEU A 247 -12.98 -16.97 -1.56
CA LEU A 247 -13.45 -17.31 -0.22
C LEU A 247 -14.68 -16.48 0.21
N PRO A 248 -15.53 -17.03 1.10
CA PRO A 248 -16.68 -16.29 1.64
C PRO A 248 -16.27 -14.94 2.24
N GLY A 249 -17.07 -13.90 1.97
CA GLY A 249 -16.82 -12.54 2.47
C GLY A 249 -15.87 -11.69 1.63
N ILE A 250 -15.06 -12.30 0.74
CA ILE A 250 -14.13 -11.55 -0.12
C ILE A 250 -14.87 -10.70 -1.15
N GLY A 251 -16.00 -11.19 -1.69
CA GLY A 251 -16.85 -10.39 -2.57
C GLY A 251 -17.36 -9.10 -1.89
N THR A 252 -17.78 -9.19 -0.63
CA THR A 252 -18.20 -8.02 0.16
C THR A 252 -17.03 -7.07 0.43
N TRP A 253 -15.87 -7.61 0.80
CA TRP A 253 -14.65 -6.81 0.95
C TRP A 253 -14.29 -6.07 -0.35
N ALA A 254 -14.35 -6.75 -1.49
CA ALA A 254 -14.02 -6.20 -2.78
C ALA A 254 -15.00 -5.10 -3.20
N GLN A 255 -16.30 -5.32 -3.02
CA GLN A 255 -17.34 -4.29 -3.27
C GLN A 255 -17.10 -3.04 -2.41
N GLN A 256 -16.70 -3.20 -1.15
CA GLN A 256 -16.38 -2.07 -0.27
C GLN A 256 -15.22 -1.22 -0.80
N GLN A 257 -14.24 -1.82 -1.49
CA GLN A 257 -13.11 -1.06 -2.07
C GLN A 257 -13.55 -0.14 -3.21
N PHE A 258 -14.59 -0.51 -3.98
CA PHE A 258 -15.09 0.29 -5.11
C PHE A 258 -16.30 1.16 -4.77
N ARG A 259 -16.99 0.90 -3.64
CA ARG A 259 -18.19 1.63 -3.23
C ARG A 259 -18.08 3.17 -3.33
N PRO A 260 -16.97 3.82 -2.93
CA PRO A 260 -16.88 5.28 -3.02
C PRO A 260 -16.82 5.82 -4.46
N VAL A 261 -16.33 5.03 -5.43
CA VAL A 261 -16.23 5.45 -6.84
C VAL A 261 -17.42 5.01 -7.68
N THR A 262 -18.26 4.11 -7.15
CA THR A 262 -19.51 3.65 -7.77
C THR A 262 -20.75 4.22 -7.09
N ALA A 263 -20.61 5.23 -6.23
CA ALA A 263 -21.74 5.88 -5.59
C ALA A 263 -22.63 6.58 -6.64
N PRO A 264 -23.96 6.66 -6.44
CA PRO A 264 -24.90 7.15 -7.46
C PRO A 264 -24.62 8.59 -7.96
N ASP A 265 -24.02 9.43 -7.13
CA ASP A 265 -23.66 10.82 -7.42
C ASP A 265 -22.28 10.98 -8.09
N VAL A 266 -21.53 9.88 -8.22
CA VAL A 266 -20.21 9.87 -8.86
C VAL A 266 -20.34 9.53 -10.34
N PRO A 267 -19.74 10.32 -11.25
CA PRO A 267 -19.76 10.00 -12.67
C PRO A 267 -19.15 8.62 -12.96
N THR A 268 -19.86 7.79 -13.73
CA THR A 268 -19.47 6.41 -14.08
C THR A 268 -18.08 6.31 -14.71
N CYS A 269 -17.67 7.35 -15.46
CA CYS A 269 -16.35 7.42 -16.08
C CYS A 269 -15.18 7.37 -15.08
N ILE A 270 -15.42 7.66 -13.79
CA ILE A 270 -14.41 7.53 -12.72
C ILE A 270 -14.13 6.06 -12.43
N ALA A 271 -15.17 5.26 -12.18
CA ALA A 271 -15.04 3.82 -11.98
C ALA A 271 -14.53 3.10 -13.23
N GLU A 272 -15.01 3.50 -14.42
CA GLU A 272 -14.54 2.97 -15.72
C GLU A 272 -13.04 3.25 -15.92
N THR A 273 -12.59 4.46 -15.60
CA THR A 273 -11.17 4.82 -15.73
C THR A 273 -10.32 4.03 -14.73
N LEU A 274 -10.77 3.89 -13.48
CA LEU A 274 -10.06 3.12 -12.47
C LEU A 274 -9.91 1.65 -12.86
N THR A 275 -11.01 0.99 -13.23
CA THR A 275 -11.00 -0.44 -13.58
C THR A 275 -10.19 -0.71 -14.86
N THR A 276 -10.31 0.15 -15.88
CA THR A 276 -9.51 0.05 -17.11
C THR A 276 -8.02 0.28 -16.84
N TRP A 277 -7.70 1.21 -15.94
CA TRP A 277 -6.33 1.46 -15.51
C TRP A 277 -5.72 0.26 -14.79
N LEU A 278 -6.45 -0.37 -13.89
CA LEU A 278 -6.03 -1.58 -13.18
C LEU A 278 -5.84 -2.78 -14.13
N ARG A 279 -6.75 -2.98 -15.11
CA ARG A 279 -6.60 -4.03 -16.16
C ARG A 279 -5.35 -3.84 -17.01
N LEU A 280 -4.91 -2.60 -17.19
CA LEU A 280 -3.76 -2.24 -18.02
C LEU A 280 -2.49 -1.99 -17.20
N ASP A 281 -2.35 -2.74 -16.10
CA ASP A 281 -1.18 -2.74 -15.20
C ASP A 281 -0.87 -1.35 -14.60
N ALA A 282 -1.90 -0.57 -14.30
CA ALA A 282 -1.76 0.79 -13.81
C ALA A 282 -0.96 1.73 -14.75
N ARG A 283 -1.01 1.48 -16.08
CA ARG A 283 -0.29 2.30 -17.07
C ARG A 283 -1.19 3.36 -17.72
N ILE A 284 -0.87 4.63 -17.47
CA ILE A 284 -1.65 5.79 -17.95
C ILE A 284 -1.79 5.84 -19.48
N GLY A 285 -0.71 5.58 -20.23
CA GLY A 285 -0.70 5.65 -21.70
C GLY A 285 -1.66 4.64 -22.35
N PRO A 286 -1.52 3.34 -22.07
CA PRO A 286 -2.47 2.31 -22.49
C PRO A 286 -3.91 2.62 -22.08
N THR A 287 -4.16 3.09 -20.85
CA THR A 287 -5.51 3.47 -20.40
C THR A 287 -6.09 4.63 -21.21
N ALA A 288 -5.29 5.64 -21.50
CA ALA A 288 -5.71 6.78 -22.31
C ALA A 288 -6.13 6.35 -23.72
N ALA A 289 -5.34 5.47 -24.34
CA ALA A 289 -5.65 4.87 -25.63
C ALA A 289 -6.94 4.04 -25.58
N ALA A 290 -7.08 3.14 -24.59
CA ALA A 290 -8.25 2.28 -24.45
C ALA A 290 -9.55 3.07 -24.23
N LEU A 291 -9.49 4.20 -23.52
CA LEU A 291 -10.64 5.05 -23.23
C LEU A 291 -10.83 6.20 -24.24
N SER A 292 -9.98 6.29 -25.28
CA SER A 292 -9.99 7.38 -26.27
C SER A 292 -9.97 8.79 -25.65
N ILE A 293 -9.16 8.98 -24.59
CA ILE A 293 -8.99 10.27 -23.92
C ILE A 293 -7.50 10.61 -23.77
N SER A 294 -7.18 11.84 -23.39
CA SER A 294 -5.79 12.22 -23.13
C SER A 294 -5.25 11.59 -21.84
N ALA A 295 -3.92 11.37 -21.78
CA ALA A 295 -3.24 10.96 -20.55
C ALA A 295 -3.46 11.94 -19.38
N SER A 296 -3.65 13.23 -19.69
CA SER A 296 -4.01 14.24 -18.67
C SER A 296 -5.41 13.99 -18.09
N ALA A 297 -6.38 13.65 -18.95
CA ALA A 297 -7.73 13.31 -18.51
C ALA A 297 -7.75 12.05 -17.64
N VAL A 298 -6.97 11.01 -17.98
CA VAL A 298 -6.81 9.81 -17.13
C VAL A 298 -6.29 10.20 -15.75
N ARG A 299 -5.19 10.97 -15.68
CA ARG A 299 -4.63 11.42 -14.39
C ARG A 299 -5.65 12.21 -13.57
N LYS A 300 -6.37 13.15 -14.19
CA LYS A 300 -7.41 13.94 -13.51
C LYS A 300 -8.51 13.05 -12.92
N ARG A 301 -8.95 12.03 -13.66
CA ARG A 301 -9.97 11.07 -13.18
C ARG A 301 -9.42 10.19 -12.06
N LEU A 302 -8.19 9.69 -12.16
CA LEU A 302 -7.55 8.91 -11.10
C LEU A 302 -7.29 9.73 -9.83
N THR A 303 -6.91 11.01 -9.92
CA THR A 303 -6.83 11.91 -8.76
C THR A 303 -8.20 12.10 -8.10
N ARG A 304 -9.28 12.14 -8.89
CA ARG A 304 -10.64 12.13 -8.33
C ARG A 304 -10.96 10.80 -7.65
N SER A 305 -10.54 9.67 -8.21
CA SER A 305 -10.64 8.36 -7.54
C SER A 305 -9.88 8.34 -6.21
N GLU A 306 -8.66 8.87 -6.14
CA GLU A 306 -7.88 8.97 -4.89
C GLU A 306 -8.65 9.74 -3.80
N ALA A 307 -9.26 10.87 -4.17
CA ALA A 307 -10.04 11.70 -3.24
C ALA A 307 -11.30 10.97 -2.72
N LEU A 308 -12.02 10.27 -3.60
CA LEU A 308 -13.23 9.50 -3.24
C LEU A 308 -12.89 8.29 -2.38
N LEU A 309 -11.88 7.52 -2.78
CA LEU A 309 -11.40 6.34 -2.05
C LEU A 309 -10.70 6.70 -0.74
N LYS A 310 -10.24 7.96 -0.60
CA LYS A 310 -9.38 8.42 0.49
C LYS A 310 -8.09 7.59 0.58
N ARG A 311 -7.53 7.25 -0.57
CA ARG A 311 -6.32 6.42 -0.73
C ARG A 311 -5.45 7.01 -1.83
N SER A 312 -4.14 6.89 -1.67
CA SER A 312 -3.25 7.19 -2.80
C SER A 312 -3.21 6.01 -3.76
N LEU A 313 -3.26 6.29 -5.04
CA LEU A 313 -3.15 5.37 -6.16
C LEU A 313 -1.94 5.71 -7.03
N LEU A 314 -1.74 7.02 -7.29
CA LEU A 314 -0.76 7.52 -8.25
C LEU A 314 0.62 7.77 -7.62
N ARG A 315 0.67 7.94 -6.30
CA ARG A 315 1.91 8.13 -5.54
C ARG A 315 2.10 6.99 -4.56
N SER A 316 3.36 6.63 -4.33
CA SER A 316 3.74 5.59 -3.38
C SER A 316 3.88 6.16 -1.97
N PRO A 317 3.43 5.47 -0.91
CA PRO A 317 2.77 4.16 -0.92
C PRO A 317 1.35 4.22 -1.47
N SER A 318 1.01 3.23 -2.30
CA SER A 318 -0.19 3.19 -3.14
C SER A 318 -1.08 1.99 -2.76
N ALA A 319 -2.39 2.21 -2.80
CA ALA A 319 -3.42 1.19 -2.63
C ALA A 319 -3.73 0.43 -3.94
N VAL A 320 -2.95 0.64 -5.00
CA VAL A 320 -3.17 0.03 -6.32
C VAL A 320 -3.24 -1.51 -6.27
N HIS A 321 -2.44 -2.15 -5.41
CA HIS A 321 -2.43 -3.61 -5.24
C HIS A 321 -3.76 -4.11 -4.65
N ASP A 322 -4.27 -3.45 -3.61
CA ASP A 322 -5.56 -3.83 -3.00
C ASP A 322 -6.72 -3.58 -3.95
N GLN A 323 -6.66 -2.51 -4.75
CA GLN A 323 -7.66 -2.23 -5.77
C GLN A 323 -7.64 -3.28 -6.89
N TRP A 324 -6.46 -3.74 -7.29
CA TRP A 324 -6.35 -4.85 -8.26
C TRP A 324 -6.90 -6.15 -7.68
N LEU A 325 -6.56 -6.51 -6.44
CA LEU A 325 -7.07 -7.71 -5.77
C LEU A 325 -8.60 -7.68 -5.61
N ALA A 326 -9.16 -6.51 -5.26
CA ALA A 326 -10.59 -6.31 -5.21
C ALA A 326 -11.23 -6.48 -6.59
N GLN A 327 -10.65 -5.89 -7.64
CA GLN A 327 -11.19 -6.06 -8.99
C GLN A 327 -11.16 -7.52 -9.43
N ARG A 328 -10.04 -8.23 -9.18
CA ARG A 328 -9.90 -9.65 -9.51
C ARG A 328 -10.93 -10.50 -8.78
N ALA A 329 -11.18 -10.23 -7.50
CA ALA A 329 -12.21 -10.93 -6.74
C ALA A 329 -13.62 -10.72 -7.31
N LEU A 330 -13.94 -9.51 -7.76
CA LEU A 330 -15.22 -9.22 -8.42
C LEU A 330 -15.33 -9.94 -9.77
N GLU A 331 -14.29 -9.90 -10.59
CA GLU A 331 -14.24 -10.59 -11.90
C GLU A 331 -14.36 -12.11 -11.75
N LEU A 332 -13.81 -12.70 -10.69
CA LEU A 332 -13.95 -14.14 -10.39
C LEU A 332 -15.35 -14.51 -9.89
N ALA A 333 -16.02 -13.57 -9.21
CA ALA A 333 -17.37 -13.78 -8.67
C ALA A 333 -18.48 -13.55 -9.71
N GLU A 334 -18.21 -12.79 -10.77
CA GLU A 334 -19.10 -12.69 -11.92
C GLU A 334 -19.12 -14.05 -12.65
N PRO A 335 -20.26 -14.75 -12.72
CA PRO A 335 -20.34 -15.95 -13.52
C PRO A 335 -20.05 -15.56 -14.96
N SER A 336 -18.99 -16.15 -15.52
CA SER A 336 -18.63 -15.97 -16.93
C SER A 336 -19.87 -16.26 -17.79
N GLU A 337 -20.59 -15.22 -18.22
CA GLU A 337 -21.60 -15.35 -19.27
C GLU A 337 -20.85 -15.69 -20.55
N VAL A 338 -20.59 -16.99 -20.73
CA VAL A 338 -20.24 -17.53 -22.04
C VAL A 338 -21.43 -17.24 -22.94
N PRO A 339 -21.27 -16.52 -24.07
CA PRO A 339 -22.35 -16.36 -25.02
C PRO A 339 -22.76 -17.75 -25.52
N ARG A 340 -23.96 -18.22 -25.15
CA ARG A 340 -24.61 -19.34 -25.82
C ARG A 340 -25.04 -18.88 -27.22
N HIS A 341 -24.08 -18.76 -28.13
CA HIS A 341 -24.38 -18.70 -29.56
C HIS A 341 -24.39 -20.12 -30.12
N LEU A 342 -25.61 -20.53 -30.50
CA LEU A 342 -25.94 -21.49 -31.56
C LEU A 342 -25.44 -22.94 -31.39
N ALA A 343 -26.27 -23.75 -30.74
CA ALA A 343 -26.47 -25.14 -31.16
C ALA A 343 -27.97 -25.47 -31.03
N GLY A 344 -28.62 -25.78 -32.15
CA GLY A 344 -29.92 -26.44 -32.15
C GLY A 344 -31.08 -25.78 -32.89
N LEU A 345 -30.84 -25.09 -34.01
CA LEU A 345 -31.82 -25.11 -35.11
C LEU A 345 -31.33 -26.12 -36.15
N SER A 346 -31.74 -27.37 -35.99
CA SER A 346 -31.84 -28.35 -37.07
C SER A 346 -32.62 -29.56 -36.57
N GLY A 347 -33.80 -29.79 -37.13
CA GLY A 347 -34.56 -31.03 -36.93
C GLY A 347 -36.07 -30.89 -37.01
N ASN A 348 -36.61 -30.39 -38.12
CA ASN A 348 -37.96 -30.75 -38.57
C ASN A 348 -37.81 -31.60 -39.83
N ALA A 349 -38.06 -32.90 -39.70
CA ALA A 349 -38.64 -33.80 -40.70
C ALA A 349 -39.08 -35.07 -39.98
#